data_AF-A0A1V2SZK1-F1
#
_entry.id   AF-A0A1V2SZK1-F1
#
_cell.length_a   1.000
_cell.length_b   1.000
_cell.length_c   1.000
_cell.angle_alpha   90.00
_cell.angle_beta   90.00
_cell.angle_gamma   90.00
#
_symmetry.space_group_name_H-M   'P 1'
#
loop_
_entity.id
_entity.type
_entity.pdbx_description
1 polymer ?
#
loop_
_entity_poly.entity_id
_entity_poly.type
_entity_poly.pdbx_seq_one_letter_code
_entity_poly.pdbx_strand_id
1 'polypeptide(L)'
;MAFPDNYNRLFIPRQKTKDNNGLKTLNSKAVGRLLAAGGIYNGNIEGFRETANKLGGDAPAGYDQVMDNKGLLIAGASIVAGVVLGRMRFPDLESFEHFGARGAVSGRPFNPDLAGGPIENLTIDGVTINREGIAIVEKHISRFDHDPANDVMISRLKKIANKELLPEKYDLNYYTHECREYQRYCNLGWETGEPNGLDGYELWNNAHTATLEDFKIKDTDLFHPDAKK
;
A
#
# COMPACT_ATOMS: atom_id res chain seq x y z
N MET A 1 62.84 -17.83 -18.75
CA MET A 1 61.99 -17.80 -17.55
C MET A 1 60.55 -17.62 -18.02
N ALA A 2 59.80 -18.72 -18.11
CA ALA A 2 58.42 -18.74 -18.59
C ALA A 2 57.51 -19.13 -17.42
N PHE A 3 56.41 -18.39 -17.24
CA PHE A 3 55.43 -18.65 -16.19
C PHE A 3 54.70 -19.99 -16.43
N PRO A 4 54.27 -20.70 -15.36
CA PRO A 4 53.64 -22.02 -15.49
C PRO A 4 52.21 -21.96 -16.08
N ASP A 5 51.87 -22.99 -16.85
CA ASP A 5 50.71 -23.16 -17.75
C ASP A 5 49.30 -23.22 -17.12
N ASN A 6 49.07 -22.61 -15.94
CA ASN A 6 47.80 -22.78 -15.22
C ASN A 6 47.01 -21.49 -14.95
N TYR A 7 47.17 -20.46 -15.77
CA TYR A 7 46.38 -19.22 -15.65
C TYR A 7 44.94 -19.35 -16.21
N ASN A 8 44.64 -20.35 -17.04
CA ASN A 8 43.32 -20.49 -17.68
C ASN A 8 42.32 -21.44 -16.99
N ARG A 9 42.61 -21.99 -15.81
CA ARG A 9 41.63 -22.81 -15.06
C ARG A 9 40.63 -22.04 -14.19
N LEU A 10 40.72 -20.71 -14.13
CA LEU A 10 39.76 -19.88 -13.39
C LEU A 10 38.45 -19.59 -14.15
N PHE A 11 38.32 -20.00 -15.42
CA PHE A 11 37.15 -19.74 -16.26
C PHE A 11 36.60 -20.99 -16.98
N ILE A 12 36.74 -22.17 -16.38
CA ILE A 12 35.98 -23.35 -16.82
C ILE A 12 34.75 -23.48 -15.92
N PRO A 13 33.52 -23.26 -16.41
CA PRO A 13 32.33 -23.51 -15.61
C PRO A 13 32.33 -25.00 -15.22
N ARG A 14 32.14 -25.29 -13.93
CA ARG A 14 31.84 -26.65 -13.46
C ARG A 14 30.69 -27.20 -14.30
N GLN A 15 30.89 -28.36 -14.93
CA GLN A 15 29.79 -29.12 -15.50
C GLN A 15 28.74 -29.35 -14.41
N LYS A 16 27.53 -28.82 -14.61
CA LYS A 16 26.38 -29.07 -13.73
C LYS A 16 26.06 -30.56 -13.77
N THR A 17 26.31 -31.24 -12.67
CA THR A 17 25.71 -32.53 -12.39
C THR A 17 24.19 -32.38 -12.43
N LYS A 18 23.53 -33.28 -13.16
CA LYS A 18 22.09 -33.48 -13.08
C LYS A 18 21.77 -34.02 -11.68
N ASP A 19 21.43 -33.15 -10.73
CA ASP A 19 20.65 -33.50 -9.55
C ASP A 19 20.02 -32.23 -8.92
N ASN A 20 18.75 -32.03 -9.27
CA ASN A 20 17.62 -31.58 -8.44
C ASN A 20 17.67 -30.31 -7.56
N ASN A 21 16.74 -29.39 -7.91
CA ASN A 21 15.84 -28.58 -7.04
C ASN A 21 16.22 -27.15 -6.62
N GLY A 22 16.42 -26.27 -7.61
CA GLY A 22 16.13 -24.83 -7.44
C GLY A 22 14.72 -24.41 -7.90
N LEU A 23 14.02 -25.25 -8.65
CA LEU A 23 12.71 -24.94 -9.25
C LEU A 23 11.49 -25.42 -8.42
N LYS A 24 11.69 -26.28 -7.42
CA LYS A 24 10.59 -26.83 -6.59
C LYS A 24 9.99 -25.83 -5.59
N THR A 25 10.59 -24.65 -5.43
CA THR A 25 10.20 -23.67 -4.42
C THR A 25 9.06 -22.75 -4.89
N LEU A 26 9.05 -22.38 -6.17
CA LEU A 26 8.10 -21.39 -6.72
C LEU A 26 6.73 -22.00 -7.06
N ASN A 27 6.67 -23.29 -7.37
CA ASN A 27 5.44 -24.00 -7.69
C ASN A 27 4.94 -24.86 -6.50
N SER A 28 5.15 -24.38 -5.27
CA SER A 28 4.84 -25.11 -4.03
C SER A 28 3.51 -24.68 -3.41
N LYS A 29 2.93 -25.53 -2.54
CA LYS A 29 1.70 -25.18 -1.80
C LYS A 29 1.82 -23.88 -1.00
N ALA A 30 3.00 -23.60 -0.45
CA ALA A 30 3.23 -22.39 0.32
C ALA A 30 3.06 -21.13 -0.54
N VAL A 31 3.61 -21.13 -1.76
CA VAL A 31 3.44 -20.03 -2.72
C VAL A 31 1.97 -19.92 -3.15
N GLY A 32 1.30 -21.04 -3.37
CA GLY A 32 -0.14 -21.07 -3.62
C GLY A 32 -0.99 -20.38 -2.56
N ARG A 33 -0.70 -20.67 -1.28
CA ARG A 33 -1.41 -20.05 -0.14
C ARG A 33 -1.17 -18.54 -0.05
N LEU A 34 0.07 -18.11 -0.31
CA LEU A 34 0.42 -16.69 -0.35
C LEU A 34 -0.32 -15.98 -1.49
N LEU A 35 -0.42 -16.60 -2.66
CA LEU A 35 -1.20 -16.06 -3.77
C LEU A 35 -2.69 -15.98 -3.45
N ALA A 36 -3.26 -16.96 -2.75
CA ALA A 36 -4.65 -16.91 -2.31
C ALA A 36 -4.89 -15.78 -1.31
N ALA A 37 -4.00 -15.63 -0.32
CA ALA A 37 -4.05 -14.52 0.63
C ALA A 37 -3.93 -13.17 -0.09
N GLY A 38 -3.01 -13.03 -1.04
CA GLY A 38 -2.85 -11.84 -1.88
C GLY A 38 -4.07 -11.54 -2.75
N GLY A 39 -4.71 -12.57 -3.32
CA GLY A 39 -5.93 -12.43 -4.12
C GLY A 39 -7.14 -11.98 -3.29
N ILE A 40 -7.30 -12.51 -2.07
CA ILE A 40 -8.33 -12.08 -1.11
C ILE A 40 -8.05 -10.63 -0.68
N TYR A 41 -6.82 -10.34 -0.26
CA TYR A 41 -6.42 -9.02 0.23
C TYR A 41 -6.58 -7.93 -0.83
N ASN A 42 -6.19 -8.22 -2.07
CA ASN A 42 -6.24 -7.28 -3.19
C ASN A 42 -7.61 -7.27 -3.91
N GLY A 43 -8.59 -8.06 -3.45
CA GLY A 43 -9.87 -8.23 -4.13
C GLY A 43 -9.78 -8.78 -5.56
N ASN A 44 -8.62 -9.33 -5.95
CA ASN A 44 -8.34 -9.87 -7.28
C ASN A 44 -8.11 -11.39 -7.19
N ILE A 45 -9.17 -12.11 -6.88
CA ILE A 45 -9.12 -13.56 -6.72
C ILE A 45 -8.73 -14.22 -8.06
N GLU A 46 -9.34 -13.79 -9.17
CA GLU A 46 -9.14 -14.43 -10.49
C GLU A 46 -7.71 -14.28 -11.01
N GLY A 47 -7.10 -13.09 -10.94
CA GLY A 47 -5.74 -12.87 -11.44
C GLY A 47 -4.68 -13.60 -10.62
N PHE A 48 -4.85 -13.66 -9.30
CA PHE A 48 -3.94 -14.42 -8.44
C PHE A 48 -4.14 -15.94 -8.58
N ARG A 49 -5.37 -16.39 -8.82
CA ARG A 49 -5.67 -17.78 -9.18
C ARG A 49 -5.03 -18.17 -10.51
N GLU A 50 -5.11 -17.31 -11.52
CA GLU A 50 -4.46 -17.52 -12.82
C GLU A 50 -2.93 -17.63 -12.66
N THR A 51 -2.35 -16.80 -11.80
CA THR A 51 -0.92 -16.83 -11.48
C THR A 51 -0.52 -18.15 -10.81
N ALA A 52 -1.32 -18.65 -9.85
CA ALA A 52 -1.09 -19.96 -9.24
C ALA A 52 -1.15 -21.09 -10.28
N ASN A 53 -2.11 -21.03 -11.20
CA ASN A 53 -2.25 -21.98 -12.31
C ASN A 53 -1.05 -21.96 -13.27
N LYS A 54 -0.56 -20.76 -13.62
CA LYS A 54 0.61 -20.58 -14.49
C LYS A 54 1.91 -21.09 -13.84
N LEU A 55 2.07 -20.92 -12.53
CA LEU A 55 3.19 -21.50 -11.78
C LEU A 55 3.13 -23.04 -11.76
N GLY A 56 1.93 -23.61 -11.79
CA GLY A 56 1.70 -25.05 -11.84
C GLY A 56 2.22 -25.77 -10.59
N GLY A 57 2.58 -27.05 -10.72
CA GLY A 57 3.03 -27.87 -9.59
C GLY A 57 1.98 -27.95 -8.48
N ASP A 58 2.40 -27.74 -7.24
CA ASP A 58 1.54 -27.75 -6.06
C ASP A 58 0.94 -26.37 -5.71
N ALA A 59 1.29 -25.30 -6.44
CA ALA A 59 0.78 -23.96 -6.16
C ALA A 59 -0.75 -23.83 -6.31
N PRO A 60 -1.41 -24.35 -7.36
CA PRO A 60 -2.88 -24.34 -7.43
C PRO A 60 -3.54 -25.04 -6.24
N ALA A 61 -3.02 -26.21 -5.86
CA ALA A 61 -3.53 -26.96 -4.71
C ALA A 61 -3.36 -26.21 -3.37
N GLY A 62 -2.25 -25.47 -3.21
CA GLY A 62 -2.05 -24.60 -2.05
C GLY A 62 -3.00 -23.40 -2.04
N TYR A 63 -3.29 -22.84 -3.22
CA TYR A 63 -4.25 -21.74 -3.40
C TYR A 63 -5.67 -22.20 -3.03
N ASP A 64 -6.12 -23.32 -3.59
CA ASP A 64 -7.45 -23.89 -3.34
C ASP A 64 -7.64 -24.28 -1.87
N GLN A 65 -6.60 -24.77 -1.20
CA GLN A 65 -6.65 -25.05 0.25
C GLN A 65 -7.04 -23.83 1.11
N VAL A 66 -6.69 -22.62 0.69
CA VAL A 66 -7.09 -21.39 1.39
C VAL A 66 -8.52 -20.98 1.01
N MET A 67 -8.84 -21.07 -0.28
CA MET A 67 -10.14 -20.59 -0.81
C MET A 67 -11.31 -21.52 -0.48
N ASP A 68 -11.09 -22.83 -0.43
CA ASP A 68 -12.11 -23.85 -0.16
C ASP A 68 -12.41 -24.02 1.33
N ASN A 69 -11.59 -23.41 2.20
CA ASN A 69 -11.80 -23.47 3.64
C ASN A 69 -12.88 -22.47 4.07
N LYS A 70 -14.15 -22.93 4.01
CA LYS A 70 -15.40 -22.16 4.16
C LYS A 70 -15.61 -21.39 5.48
N GLY A 71 -14.61 -21.25 6.33
CA GLY A 71 -14.79 -20.64 7.65
C GLY A 71 -13.54 -20.18 8.39
N LEU A 72 -12.37 -20.12 7.75
CA LEU A 72 -11.15 -19.67 8.42
C LEU A 72 -10.36 -18.70 7.54
N LEU A 73 -10.57 -17.40 7.76
CA LEU A 73 -9.67 -16.35 7.30
C LEU A 73 -8.34 -16.52 8.04
N ILE A 74 -7.39 -17.29 7.47
CA ILE A 74 -6.00 -17.24 7.93
C ILE A 74 -5.40 -15.94 7.38
N ALA A 75 -5.67 -14.85 8.10
CA ALA A 75 -4.83 -13.67 8.05
C ALA A 75 -3.44 -14.08 8.58
N GLY A 76 -2.42 -13.96 7.74
CA GLY A 76 -1.02 -14.05 8.18
C GLY A 76 -0.23 -15.17 7.52
N ALA A 77 0.67 -14.76 6.64
CA ALA A 77 1.99 -15.37 6.49
C ALA A 77 3.00 -14.29 6.03
N SER A 78 3.34 -13.38 6.95
CA SER A 78 4.51 -12.51 6.81
C SER A 78 5.76 -13.37 7.00
N ILE A 79 6.47 -13.74 5.93
CA ILE A 79 7.85 -14.26 6.05
C ILE A 79 8.72 -13.78 4.86
N VAL A 80 9.57 -12.79 5.16
CA VAL A 80 10.98 -12.64 4.74
C VAL A 80 11.29 -12.92 3.26
N ALA A 81 11.11 -11.92 2.39
CA ALA A 81 11.71 -11.94 1.05
C ALA A 81 13.25 -11.74 1.07
N GLY A 82 13.80 -11.18 2.15
CA GLY A 82 15.20 -10.71 2.21
C GLY A 82 16.31 -11.79 2.16
N VAL A 83 16.02 -13.07 2.34
CA VAL A 83 17.06 -14.13 2.39
C VAL A 83 17.22 -14.88 1.06
N VAL A 84 16.23 -14.81 0.15
CA VAL A 84 16.24 -15.63 -1.09
C VAL A 84 16.78 -14.87 -2.32
N LEU A 85 16.80 -13.54 -2.29
CA LEU A 85 17.12 -12.68 -3.44
C LEU A 85 18.61 -12.61 -3.83
N GLY A 86 19.52 -13.26 -3.09
CA GLY A 86 20.96 -13.09 -3.28
C GLY A 86 21.57 -13.62 -4.59
N ARG A 87 20.85 -14.39 -5.44
CA ARG A 87 21.46 -15.05 -6.62
C ARG A 87 20.55 -15.33 -7.82
N MET A 88 19.71 -14.40 -8.26
CA MET A 88 19.05 -14.54 -9.57
C MET A 88 19.19 -13.27 -10.42
N ARG A 89 19.87 -13.41 -11.57
CA ARG A 89 19.76 -12.48 -12.70
C ARG A 89 18.46 -12.83 -13.44
N PHE A 90 17.48 -11.95 -13.37
CA PHE A 90 16.28 -11.99 -14.20
C PHE A 90 16.48 -11.01 -15.37
N PRO A 91 16.45 -11.46 -16.64
CA PRO A 91 16.14 -10.55 -17.73
C PRO A 91 14.63 -10.28 -17.69
N ASP A 92 14.29 -8.99 -17.77
CA ASP A 92 12.95 -8.41 -17.86
C ASP A 92 12.03 -8.55 -16.62
N LEU A 93 12.42 -7.85 -15.56
CA LEU A 93 11.62 -7.55 -14.36
C LEU A 93 10.87 -6.20 -14.44
N GLU A 94 10.93 -5.47 -15.56
CA GLU A 94 10.29 -4.14 -15.67
C GLU A 94 8.75 -4.17 -15.71
N SER A 95 8.11 -5.35 -15.76
CA SER A 95 6.64 -5.46 -15.81
C SER A 95 5.97 -5.87 -14.49
N PHE A 96 6.74 -6.04 -13.40
CA PHE A 96 6.19 -6.41 -12.08
C PHE A 96 6.27 -5.29 -11.04
N GLU A 97 6.84 -4.12 -11.35
CA GLU A 97 7.02 -3.00 -10.40
C GLU A 97 5.82 -2.06 -10.26
N HIS A 98 4.66 -2.38 -10.86
CA HIS A 98 3.53 -1.43 -10.88
C HIS A 98 2.15 -2.02 -10.52
N PHE A 99 2.12 -2.98 -9.59
CA PHE A 99 0.91 -3.23 -8.82
C PHE A 99 1.17 -2.89 -7.36
N GLY A 100 1.06 -1.60 -7.03
CA GLY A 100 0.78 -1.19 -5.65
C GLY A 100 -0.46 -1.94 -5.15
N ALA A 101 -0.51 -2.23 -3.85
CA ALA A 101 -1.71 -2.79 -3.24
C ALA A 101 -2.91 -1.89 -3.58
N ARG A 102 -4.05 -2.46 -3.99
CA ARG A 102 -5.27 -1.65 -4.12
C ARG A 102 -5.92 -1.53 -2.75
N GLY A 103 -6.24 -0.30 -2.34
CA GLY A 103 -7.06 -0.06 -1.16
C GLY A 103 -8.39 -0.78 -1.29
N ALA A 104 -8.79 -1.53 -0.27
CA ALA A 104 -9.99 -2.36 -0.31
C ALA A 104 -11.26 -1.50 -0.37
N VAL A 105 -11.21 -0.30 0.22
CA VAL A 105 -12.35 0.62 0.26
C VAL A 105 -12.26 1.68 -0.83
N SER A 106 -11.10 2.33 -0.95
CA SER A 106 -10.85 3.38 -1.94
C SER A 106 -10.74 2.85 -3.37
N GLY A 107 -10.28 1.60 -3.53
CA GLY A 107 -9.95 1.02 -4.82
C GLY A 107 -8.69 1.60 -5.46
N ARG A 108 -7.98 2.52 -4.78
CA ARG A 108 -6.79 3.23 -5.29
C ARG A 108 -5.54 2.37 -5.15
N PRO A 109 -4.64 2.32 -6.15
CA PRO A 109 -3.35 1.68 -5.99
C PRO A 109 -2.45 2.52 -5.07
N PHE A 110 -1.76 1.87 -4.13
CA PHE A 110 -0.79 2.51 -3.24
C PHE A 110 0.20 1.49 -2.66
N ASN A 111 1.30 1.96 -2.07
CA ASN A 111 2.25 1.14 -1.35
C ASN A 111 2.07 1.33 0.18
N PRO A 112 1.56 0.32 0.92
CA PRO A 112 1.35 0.43 2.36
C PRO A 112 2.66 0.57 3.15
N ASP A 113 3.79 0.07 2.64
CA ASP A 113 5.09 0.20 3.31
C ASP A 113 5.62 1.64 3.26
N LEU A 114 5.10 2.47 2.34
CA LEU A 114 5.46 3.88 2.16
C LEU A 114 4.37 4.84 2.67
N ALA A 115 3.36 4.32 3.38
CA ALA A 115 2.20 5.11 3.80
C ALA A 115 2.37 5.84 5.15
N GLY A 116 3.58 5.86 5.72
CA GLY A 116 3.85 6.56 6.98
C GLY A 116 3.24 5.90 8.21
N GLY A 117 3.00 4.60 8.17
CA GLY A 117 2.48 3.80 9.29
C GLY A 117 1.52 2.70 8.85
N PRO A 118 1.16 1.78 9.75
CA PRO A 118 0.20 0.71 9.44
C PRO A 118 -1.18 1.28 9.10
N ILE A 119 -1.97 0.50 8.38
CA ILE A 119 -3.41 0.77 8.20
C ILE A 119 -4.13 0.28 9.45
N GLU A 120 -4.95 1.14 10.04
CA GLU A 120 -5.72 0.89 11.25
C GLU A 120 -7.22 0.81 10.93
N ASN A 121 -8.05 0.45 11.92
CA ASN A 121 -9.50 0.46 11.77
C ASN A 121 -10.07 1.57 12.65
N LEU A 122 -10.04 2.79 12.13
CA LEU A 122 -10.43 4.02 12.82
C LEU A 122 -11.90 4.36 12.56
N THR A 123 -12.47 5.19 13.44
CA THR A 123 -13.85 5.70 13.32
C THR A 123 -13.88 7.19 13.59
N ILE A 124 -14.86 7.86 13.00
CA ILE A 124 -15.20 9.27 13.28
C ILE A 124 -16.10 9.41 14.51
N ASP A 125 -16.59 8.31 15.08
CA ASP A 125 -17.51 8.34 16.21
C ASP A 125 -16.86 8.97 17.44
N GLY A 126 -17.54 9.95 18.04
CA GLY A 126 -17.06 10.67 19.22
C GLY A 126 -16.01 11.74 18.93
N VAL A 127 -15.63 11.96 17.66
CA VAL A 127 -14.70 13.03 17.29
C VAL A 127 -15.32 14.40 17.56
N THR A 128 -14.53 15.27 18.18
CA THR A 128 -14.89 16.68 18.41
C THR A 128 -13.95 17.56 17.60
N ILE A 129 -14.51 18.33 16.66
CA ILE A 129 -13.76 19.32 15.88
C ILE A 129 -13.38 20.49 16.80
N ASN A 130 -12.08 20.76 16.92
CA ASN A 130 -11.53 21.83 17.75
C ASN A 130 -10.47 22.66 17.00
N ARG A 131 -10.04 23.77 17.60
CA ARG A 131 -9.10 24.71 16.98
C ARG A 131 -7.72 24.11 16.72
N GLU A 132 -7.24 23.22 17.58
CA GLU A 132 -5.93 22.59 17.45
C GLU A 132 -5.88 21.67 16.22
N GLY A 133 -6.88 20.80 16.04
CA GLY A 133 -6.96 19.97 14.84
C GLY A 133 -7.23 20.79 13.58
N ILE A 134 -7.99 21.90 13.65
CA ILE A 134 -8.15 22.79 12.49
C ILE A 134 -6.79 23.37 12.07
N ALA A 135 -5.94 23.75 13.02
CA ALA A 135 -4.59 24.22 12.70
C ALA A 135 -3.73 23.13 12.04
N ILE A 136 -3.91 21.85 12.43
CA ILE A 136 -3.28 20.70 11.76
C ILE A 136 -3.77 20.60 10.32
N VAL A 137 -5.09 20.66 10.10
CA VAL A 137 -5.68 20.62 8.75
C VAL A 137 -5.12 21.76 7.88
N GLU A 138 -5.11 23.00 8.39
CA GLU A 138 -4.58 24.15 7.66
C GLU A 138 -3.08 23.98 7.32
N LYS A 139 -2.27 23.47 8.26
CA LYS A 139 -0.85 23.18 8.03
C LYS A 139 -0.65 22.09 6.99
N HIS A 140 -1.48 21.05 7.02
CA HIS A 140 -1.43 19.97 6.03
C HIS A 140 -1.76 20.50 4.63
N ILE A 141 -2.90 21.16 4.47
CA ILE A 141 -3.36 21.69 3.18
C ILE A 141 -2.41 22.75 2.59
N SER A 142 -1.76 23.56 3.42
CA SER A 142 -0.86 24.63 2.95
C SER A 142 0.34 24.17 2.11
N ARG A 143 0.64 22.85 2.08
CA ARG A 143 1.73 22.29 1.27
C ARG A 143 1.34 22.11 -0.20
N PHE A 144 0.05 22.06 -0.50
CA PHE A 144 -0.47 21.75 -1.83
C PHE A 144 -0.89 23.01 -2.59
N ASP A 145 -1.11 22.86 -3.90
CA ASP A 145 -1.75 23.88 -4.71
C ASP A 145 -3.12 24.24 -4.14
N HIS A 146 -3.46 25.53 -4.27
CA HIS A 146 -4.71 26.06 -3.73
C HIS A 146 -5.94 25.41 -4.38
N ASP A 147 -6.84 24.88 -3.54
CA ASP A 147 -8.14 24.35 -3.94
C ASP A 147 -9.29 25.08 -3.21
N PRO A 148 -10.21 25.76 -3.94
CA PRO A 148 -11.38 26.39 -3.34
C PRO A 148 -12.28 25.45 -2.52
N ALA A 149 -12.28 24.14 -2.82
CA ALA A 149 -13.04 23.17 -2.05
C ALA A 149 -12.52 23.06 -0.60
N ASN A 150 -11.20 23.19 -0.40
CA ASN A 150 -10.59 23.17 0.91
C ASN A 150 -10.98 24.40 1.74
N ASP A 151 -11.12 25.57 1.11
CA ASP A 151 -11.59 26.78 1.78
C ASP A 151 -13.00 26.60 2.36
N VAL A 152 -13.89 25.97 1.59
CA VAL A 152 -15.26 25.67 2.04
C VAL A 152 -15.22 24.74 3.24
N MET A 153 -14.43 23.65 3.17
CA MET A 153 -14.30 22.71 4.27
C MET A 153 -13.72 23.37 5.54
N ILE A 154 -12.61 24.11 5.42
CA ILE A 154 -11.99 24.83 6.55
C ILE A 154 -12.97 25.84 7.16
N SER A 155 -13.75 26.56 6.34
CA SER A 155 -14.78 27.48 6.82
C SER A 155 -15.87 26.76 7.62
N ARG A 156 -16.34 25.60 7.16
CA ARG A 156 -17.30 24.77 7.88
C ARG A 156 -16.72 24.27 9.20
N LEU A 157 -15.49 23.77 9.22
CA LEU A 157 -14.81 23.32 10.44
C LEU A 157 -14.73 24.44 11.50
N LYS A 158 -14.39 25.67 11.08
CA LYS A 158 -14.33 26.84 11.98
C LYS A 158 -15.71 27.17 12.58
N LYS A 159 -16.78 27.15 11.77
CA LYS A 159 -18.16 27.35 12.25
C LYS A 159 -18.57 26.26 13.26
N ILE A 160 -18.21 25.01 13.00
CA ILE A 160 -18.46 23.89 13.92
C ILE A 160 -17.73 24.08 15.25
N ALA A 161 -16.44 24.42 15.21
CA ALA A 161 -15.64 24.69 16.42
C ALA A 161 -16.19 25.87 17.24
N ASN A 162 -16.82 26.85 16.58
CA ASN A 162 -17.50 27.98 17.21
C ASN A 162 -18.95 27.68 17.63
N LYS A 163 -19.45 26.45 17.40
CA LYS A 163 -20.84 26.03 17.68
C LYS A 163 -21.91 26.79 16.87
N GLU A 164 -21.51 27.34 15.73
CA GLU A 164 -22.39 28.04 14.78
C GLU A 164 -23.01 27.07 13.76
N LEU A 165 -22.44 25.87 13.63
CA LEU A 165 -22.87 24.82 12.72
C LEU A 165 -22.77 23.46 13.44
N LEU A 166 -23.73 22.57 13.22
CA LEU A 166 -23.62 21.18 13.69
C LEU A 166 -22.78 20.38 12.68
N PRO A 167 -21.88 19.49 13.15
CA PRO A 167 -21.05 18.70 12.25
C PRO A 167 -21.88 17.70 11.45
N GLU A 168 -21.62 17.62 10.16
CA GLU A 168 -22.11 16.54 9.30
C GLU A 168 -21.01 15.50 9.07
N LYS A 169 -21.39 14.36 8.48
CA LYS A 169 -20.46 13.26 8.20
C LYS A 169 -19.27 13.71 7.36
N TYR A 170 -19.49 14.56 6.35
CA TYR A 170 -18.42 15.10 5.51
C TYR A 170 -17.41 15.94 6.30
N ASP A 171 -17.89 16.76 7.24
CA ASP A 171 -17.03 17.61 8.07
C ASP A 171 -16.13 16.75 8.97
N LEU A 172 -16.70 15.70 9.58
CA LEU A 172 -15.97 14.76 10.42
C LEU A 172 -14.97 13.95 9.60
N ASN A 173 -15.39 13.38 8.47
CA ASN A 173 -14.53 12.63 7.56
C ASN A 173 -13.32 13.46 7.12
N TYR A 174 -13.55 14.66 6.60
CA TYR A 174 -12.50 15.57 6.15
C TYR A 174 -11.55 15.90 7.29
N TYR A 175 -12.07 16.36 8.44
CA TYR A 175 -11.25 16.72 9.58
C TYR A 175 -10.35 15.56 10.05
N THR A 176 -10.91 14.36 10.22
CA THR A 176 -10.14 13.20 10.67
C THR A 176 -9.16 12.70 9.62
N HIS A 177 -9.55 12.74 8.34
CA HIS A 177 -8.70 12.34 7.22
C HIS A 177 -7.48 13.26 7.15
N GLU A 178 -7.67 14.58 7.03
CA GLU A 178 -6.57 15.53 6.89
C GLU A 178 -5.62 15.49 8.11
N CYS A 179 -6.15 15.30 9.32
CA CYS A 179 -5.31 15.16 10.52
C CYS A 179 -4.47 13.87 10.51
N ARG A 180 -5.08 12.74 10.11
CA ARG A 180 -4.40 11.44 10.06
C ARG A 180 -3.38 11.38 8.93
N GLU A 181 -3.70 11.94 7.77
CA GLU A 181 -2.79 12.04 6.65
C GLU A 181 -1.58 12.91 7.01
N TYR A 182 -1.80 14.05 7.68
CA TYR A 182 -0.70 14.87 8.21
C TYR A 182 0.23 14.09 9.14
N GLN A 183 -0.32 13.27 10.04
CA GLN A 183 0.49 12.42 10.92
C GLN A 183 1.35 11.42 10.12
N ARG A 184 0.82 10.86 9.03
CA ARG A 184 1.57 9.97 8.13
C ARG A 184 2.71 10.72 7.44
N TYR A 185 2.46 11.94 6.97
CA TYR A 185 3.51 12.81 6.43
C TYR A 185 4.61 13.09 7.46
N CYS A 186 4.25 13.39 8.72
CA CYS A 186 5.23 13.57 9.81
C CYS A 186 6.08 12.32 10.03
N ASN A 187 5.47 11.13 10.03
CA ASN A 187 6.19 9.87 10.18
C ASN A 187 7.18 9.59 9.02
N LEU A 188 6.91 10.16 7.85
CA LEU A 188 7.76 10.07 6.66
C LEU A 188 8.81 11.19 6.58
N GLY A 189 8.89 12.07 7.59
CA GLY A 189 9.84 13.18 7.65
C GLY A 189 9.40 14.46 6.94
N TRP A 190 8.13 14.54 6.52
CA TRP A 190 7.56 15.67 5.77
C TRP A 190 6.60 16.50 6.62
N GLU A 191 7.09 17.00 7.76
CA GLU A 191 6.29 17.88 8.62
C GLU A 191 5.88 19.18 7.91
N THR A 192 6.72 19.66 7.00
CA THR A 192 6.53 20.86 6.18
C THR A 192 6.93 20.61 4.73
N GLY A 193 6.20 21.21 3.78
CA GLY A 193 6.46 21.07 2.34
C GLY A 193 6.19 19.65 1.82
N GLU A 194 6.63 19.40 0.60
CA GLU A 194 6.55 18.10 -0.07
C GLU A 194 7.71 17.93 -1.06
N PRO A 195 8.05 16.69 -1.45
CA PRO A 195 8.99 16.45 -2.53
C PRO A 195 8.46 16.99 -3.85
N ASN A 196 9.36 17.39 -4.75
CA ASN A 196 8.96 17.88 -6.07
C ASN A 196 8.61 16.73 -7.03
N GLY A 197 7.65 16.98 -7.92
CA GLY A 197 7.35 16.09 -9.04
C GLY A 197 6.73 14.76 -8.61
N LEU A 198 7.18 13.67 -9.24
CA LEU A 198 6.60 12.33 -9.04
C LEU A 198 6.72 11.83 -7.60
N ASP A 199 7.82 12.16 -6.91
CA ASP A 199 8.03 11.74 -5.52
C ASP A 199 6.99 12.38 -4.57
N GLY A 200 6.59 13.63 -4.85
CA GLY A 200 5.52 14.31 -4.12
C GLY A 200 4.17 13.65 -4.33
N TYR A 201 3.86 13.31 -5.58
CA TYR A 201 2.64 12.57 -5.92
C TYR A 201 2.60 11.18 -5.25
N GLU A 202 3.71 10.43 -5.27
CA GLU A 202 3.77 9.10 -4.64
C GLU A 202 3.63 9.18 -3.11
N LEU A 203 4.29 10.15 -2.48
CA LEU A 203 4.13 10.43 -1.05
C LEU A 203 2.66 10.69 -0.71
N TRP A 204 2.04 11.63 -1.42
CA TRP A 204 0.62 11.97 -1.26
C TRP A 204 -0.26 10.75 -1.49
N ASN A 205 -0.11 10.07 -2.61
CA ASN A 205 -0.99 8.96 -2.96
C ASN A 205 -0.93 7.83 -1.94
N ASN A 206 0.26 7.53 -1.41
CA ASN A 206 0.44 6.48 -0.40
C ASN A 206 -0.16 6.87 0.96
N ALA A 207 0.11 8.09 1.43
CA ALA A 207 -0.42 8.58 2.71
C ALA A 207 -1.94 8.80 2.66
N HIS A 208 -2.44 9.43 1.59
CA HIS A 208 -3.86 9.69 1.35
C HIS A 208 -4.64 8.39 1.25
N THR A 209 -4.20 7.46 0.39
CA THR A 209 -4.91 6.19 0.20
C THR A 209 -4.96 5.38 1.49
N ALA A 210 -3.86 5.28 2.24
CA ALA A 210 -3.87 4.58 3.52
C ALA A 210 -4.81 5.23 4.55
N THR A 211 -4.99 6.54 4.51
CA THR A 211 -5.92 7.25 5.40
C THR A 211 -7.38 7.00 5.01
N LEU A 212 -7.69 6.91 3.71
CA LEU A 212 -9.01 6.46 3.25
C LEU A 212 -9.32 5.05 3.77
N GLU A 213 -8.33 4.15 3.76
CA GLU A 213 -8.48 2.80 4.30
C GLU A 213 -8.64 2.80 5.83
N ASP A 214 -7.95 3.68 6.56
CA ASP A 214 -8.08 3.80 8.02
C ASP A 214 -9.54 4.01 8.45
N PHE A 215 -10.24 4.92 7.75
CA PHE A 215 -11.62 5.31 8.07
C PHE A 215 -12.68 4.60 7.24
N LYS A 216 -12.27 3.74 6.30
CA LYS A 216 -13.16 3.03 5.37
C LYS A 216 -14.07 3.99 4.58
N ILE A 217 -13.47 5.01 3.99
CA ILE A 217 -14.14 6.01 3.18
C ILE A 217 -13.53 6.10 1.78
N LYS A 218 -14.24 6.73 0.84
CA LYS A 218 -13.76 7.04 -0.51
C LYS A 218 -13.51 8.53 -0.65
N ASP A 219 -12.79 8.95 -1.70
CA ASP A 219 -12.58 10.37 -2.01
C ASP A 219 -13.89 11.16 -2.08
N THR A 220 -14.96 10.55 -2.58
CA THR A 220 -16.30 11.15 -2.68
C THR A 220 -16.96 11.45 -1.34
N ASP A 221 -16.42 10.90 -0.25
CA ASP A 221 -16.94 11.07 1.10
C ASP A 221 -16.21 12.18 1.89
N LEU A 222 -15.17 12.80 1.31
CA LEU A 222 -14.35 13.82 1.98
C LEU A 222 -15.01 15.20 1.91
N PHE A 223 -15.48 15.63 0.73
CA PHE A 223 -15.96 16.99 0.54
C PHE A 223 -17.47 17.09 0.74
N HIS A 224 -17.89 18.08 1.53
CA HIS A 224 -19.28 18.44 1.67
C HIS A 224 -19.87 18.88 0.30
N PRO A 225 -21.15 18.63 0.00
CA PRO A 225 -21.78 19.06 -1.26
C PRO A 225 -21.65 20.55 -1.58
N ASP A 226 -21.53 21.41 -0.57
CA ASP A 226 -21.28 22.86 -0.72
C ASP A 226 -19.87 23.18 -1.24
N ALA A 227 -18.94 22.24 -1.14
CA ALA A 227 -17.54 22.39 -1.59
C ALA A 227 -17.33 21.94 -3.05
N LYS A 228 -18.41 21.64 -3.79
CA LYS A 228 -18.32 21.20 -5.18
C LYS A 228 -17.88 22.34 -6.11
N LYS A 229 -16.92 22.03 -6.99
CA LYS A 229 -16.55 22.83 -8.16
C LYS A 229 -17.62 22.76 -9.25
#